data_AF-A0A962UBD3-F1
#
_entry.id   AF-A0A962UBD3-F1
#
_cell.length_a   1.000
_cell.length_b   1.000
_cell.length_c   1.000
_cell.angle_alpha   90.00
_cell.angle_beta   90.00
_cell.angle_gamma   90.00
#
_symmetry.space_group_name_H-M   'P 1'
#
loop_
_entity.id
_entity.type
_entity.pdbx_description
1 polymer ?
#
loop_
_entity_poly.entity_id
_entity_poly.type
_entity_poly.pdbx_seq_one_letter_code
_entity_poly.pdbx_strand_id
1 'polypeptide(L)'
;MILPLVFIYAGNIFGVFRLFVISIILENILRRILLYTLPEIFPTIGFESFHHYSDYWLISQLPIFMAGILSFYFFNFFCSYKLQKGKSNFDKWLLVLCLLMVIAFINATTFKNIIKNDVLYGVTFAFIVPILTCRQIDWIISKIFIFFGTYSLYLMHGLAIIILKNSIGQNSIISSDLGSDLAFIALFFLLVILTTLISIITHKIVETPGMNLGKKVIQMFK
;
A
#
# COMPACT_ATOMS: atom_id res chain seq x y z
N MET A 1 -17.79 5.13 6.40
CA MET A 1 -18.73 4.43 5.49
C MET A 1 -18.47 4.71 3.99
N ILE A 2 -17.21 4.90 3.54
CA ILE A 2 -16.90 5.17 2.12
C ILE A 2 -16.76 3.87 1.31
N LEU A 3 -16.30 2.79 1.95
CA LEU A 3 -16.03 1.50 1.32
C LEU A 3 -17.20 0.91 0.51
N PRO A 4 -18.46 0.89 1.00
CA PRO A 4 -19.58 0.33 0.22
C PRO A 4 -19.80 1.07 -1.12
N LEU A 5 -19.66 2.40 -1.13
CA LEU A 5 -19.77 3.19 -2.35
C LEU A 5 -18.66 2.84 -3.34
N VAL A 6 -17.43 2.66 -2.84
CA VAL A 6 -16.31 2.23 -3.68
C VAL A 6 -16.65 0.91 -4.36
N PHE A 7 -17.18 -0.08 -3.63
CA PHE A 7 -17.52 -1.38 -4.21
C PHE A 7 -18.60 -1.30 -5.30
N ILE A 8 -19.59 -0.42 -5.16
CA ILE A 8 -20.64 -0.22 -6.17
C ILE A 8 -20.04 0.32 -7.47
N TYR A 9 -19.16 1.33 -7.38
CA TYR A 9 -18.55 1.97 -8.55
C TYR A 9 -17.34 1.21 -9.12
N ALA A 10 -16.70 0.36 -8.31
CA ALA A 10 -15.55 -0.46 -8.69
C ALA A 10 -15.93 -1.74 -9.46
N GLY A 11 -17.17 -1.85 -9.97
CA GLY A 11 -17.66 -3.02 -10.70
C GLY A 11 -17.01 -3.27 -12.07
N ASN A 12 -16.24 -2.31 -12.61
CA ASN A 12 -15.41 -2.50 -13.81
C ASN A 12 -14.15 -1.64 -13.78
N ILE A 13 -13.17 -1.97 -14.61
CA ILE A 13 -11.85 -1.30 -14.65
C ILE A 13 -11.95 0.21 -14.91
N PHE A 14 -12.86 0.66 -15.79
CA PHE A 14 -13.06 2.09 -16.07
C PHE A 14 -13.67 2.84 -14.89
N GLY A 15 -14.54 2.18 -14.12
CA GLY A 15 -15.07 2.69 -12.86
C GLY A 15 -13.95 2.92 -11.84
N VAL A 16 -13.09 1.92 -11.65
CA VAL A 16 -11.94 2.01 -10.74
C VAL A 16 -10.95 3.08 -11.18
N PHE A 17 -10.65 3.17 -12.48
CA PHE A 17 -9.76 4.20 -13.01
C PHE A 17 -10.32 5.61 -12.77
N ARG A 18 -11.62 5.83 -12.98
CA ARG A 18 -12.28 7.11 -12.64
C ARG A 18 -12.17 7.42 -11.15
N LEU A 19 -12.43 6.44 -10.28
CA LEU A 19 -12.28 6.60 -8.83
C LEU A 19 -10.84 6.93 -8.44
N PHE A 20 -9.84 6.30 -9.09
CA PHE A 20 -8.42 6.59 -8.87
C PHE A 20 -8.10 8.06 -9.20
N VAL A 21 -8.49 8.54 -10.38
CA VAL A 21 -8.28 9.94 -10.78
C VAL A 21 -9.00 10.90 -9.83
N ILE A 22 -10.26 10.65 -9.51
CA ILE A 22 -11.05 11.47 -8.57
C ILE A 22 -10.36 11.51 -7.21
N SER A 23 -9.84 10.38 -6.72
CA SER A 23 -9.16 10.32 -5.42
C SER A 23 -7.88 11.15 -5.38
N ILE A 24 -7.10 11.21 -6.47
CA ILE A 24 -5.91 12.07 -6.57
C ILE A 24 -6.31 13.54 -6.51
N ILE A 25 -7.34 13.93 -7.27
CA ILE A 25 -7.83 15.31 -7.30
C ILE A 25 -8.35 15.72 -5.92
N LEU A 26 -9.18 14.86 -5.31
CA LEU A 26 -9.75 15.09 -4.00
C LEU A 26 -8.67 15.21 -2.92
N GLU A 27 -7.68 14.32 -2.93
CA GLU A 27 -6.54 14.37 -2.00
C GLU A 27 -5.78 15.69 -2.13
N ASN A 28 -5.46 16.11 -3.34
CA ASN A 28 -4.75 17.37 -3.58
C ASN A 28 -5.53 18.59 -3.10
N ILE A 29 -6.83 18.66 -3.38
CA ILE A 29 -7.69 19.78 -2.96
C ILE A 29 -7.78 19.82 -1.43
N LEU A 30 -8.14 18.69 -0.81
CA LEU A 30 -8.37 18.64 0.62
C LEU A 30 -7.06 18.82 1.41
N ARG A 31 -5.94 18.31 0.90
CA ARG A 31 -4.62 18.57 1.50
C ARG A 31 -4.26 20.05 1.45
N ARG A 32 -4.53 20.76 0.35
CA ARG A 32 -4.30 22.20 0.27
C ARG A 32 -5.13 22.97 1.29
N ILE A 33 -6.41 22.64 1.42
CA ILE A 33 -7.28 23.25 2.45
C ILE A 33 -6.72 22.97 3.85
N LEU A 34 -6.30 21.73 4.10
CA LEU A 34 -5.81 21.32 5.42
C LEU A 34 -4.47 21.97 5.80
N LEU A 35 -3.58 22.20 4.83
CA LEU A 35 -2.25 22.77 5.08
C LEU A 35 -2.19 24.29 4.97
N TYR A 36 -3.11 24.94 4.24
CA TYR A 36 -3.05 26.39 4.03
C TYR A 36 -4.20 27.14 4.71
N THR A 37 -5.39 26.54 4.84
CA THR A 37 -6.57 27.23 5.39
C THR A 37 -6.80 26.90 6.86
N LEU A 38 -6.71 25.63 7.25
CA LEU A 38 -6.98 25.23 8.64
C LEU A 38 -5.98 25.77 9.68
N PRO A 39 -4.67 25.93 9.39
CA PRO A 39 -3.74 26.49 10.37
C PRO A 39 -4.04 27.97 10.69
N GLU A 40 -4.59 28.73 9.73
CA GLU A 40 -5.03 30.12 9.98
C GLU A 40 -6.26 30.18 10.89
N ILE A 41 -7.17 29.19 10.77
CA ILE A 41 -8.39 29.10 11.58
C ILE A 41 -8.08 28.55 12.99
N PHE A 42 -7.12 27.62 13.10
CA PHE A 42 -6.76 26.93 14.33
C PHE A 42 -5.28 27.09 14.67
N PRO A 43 -4.80 28.30 14.98
CA PRO A 43 -3.37 28.59 15.18
C PRO A 43 -2.76 27.88 16.40
N THR A 44 -3.58 27.41 17.33
CA THR A 44 -3.14 26.65 18.51
C THR A 44 -2.69 25.24 18.17
N ILE A 45 -3.11 24.69 17.01
CA ILE A 45 -2.68 23.38 16.53
C ILE A 45 -1.41 23.61 15.71
N GLY A 46 -0.29 23.02 16.14
CA GLY A 46 0.98 23.17 15.43
C GLY A 46 0.90 22.71 13.97
N PHE A 47 1.56 23.45 13.07
CA PHE A 47 1.58 23.16 11.63
C PHE A 47 2.02 21.71 11.31
N GLU A 48 2.96 21.17 12.08
CA GLU A 48 3.42 19.78 11.96
C GLU A 48 2.31 18.75 12.20
N SER A 49 1.36 19.04 13.11
CA SER A 49 0.24 18.15 13.39
C SER A 49 -0.70 18.02 12.18
N PHE A 50 -0.92 19.13 11.45
CA PHE A 50 -1.69 19.10 10.20
C PHE A 50 -0.97 18.31 9.12
N HIS A 51 0.35 18.48 9.00
CA HIS A 51 1.17 17.68 8.07
C HIS A 51 1.03 16.18 8.35
N HIS A 52 1.27 15.75 9.59
CA HIS A 52 1.13 14.36 9.99
C HIS A 52 -0.27 13.83 9.72
N TYR A 53 -1.32 14.59 10.10
CA TYR A 53 -2.69 14.18 9.84
C TYR A 53 -2.98 14.01 8.34
N SER A 54 -2.50 14.95 7.50
CA SER A 54 -2.70 14.92 6.05
C SER A 54 -2.07 13.70 5.35
N ASP A 55 -1.05 13.12 5.97
CA ASP A 55 -0.35 11.97 5.40
C ASP A 55 -1.02 10.65 5.80
N TYR A 56 -1.63 10.56 6.98
CA TYR A 56 -2.22 9.32 7.49
C TYR A 56 -3.75 9.25 7.43
N TRP A 57 -4.45 10.34 7.11
CA TRP A 57 -5.92 10.29 6.99
C TRP A 57 -6.40 9.40 5.84
N LEU A 58 -7.65 8.98 5.91
CA LEU A 58 -8.23 8.04 4.94
C LEU A 58 -8.13 8.53 3.49
N ILE A 59 -8.26 9.85 3.26
CA ILE A 59 -8.28 10.44 1.92
C ILE A 59 -6.92 10.30 1.23
N SER A 60 -5.81 10.45 1.94
CA SER A 60 -4.46 10.28 1.35
C SER A 60 -4.21 8.84 0.91
N GLN A 61 -4.90 7.88 1.51
CA GLN A 61 -4.75 6.46 1.23
C GLN A 61 -5.69 5.98 0.10
N LEU A 62 -6.72 6.76 -0.27
CA LEU A 62 -7.68 6.38 -1.31
C LEU A 62 -7.02 6.13 -2.69
N PRO A 63 -6.08 6.96 -3.20
CA PRO A 63 -5.43 6.69 -4.47
C PRO A 63 -4.67 5.36 -4.48
N ILE A 64 -3.94 5.08 -3.40
CA ILE A 64 -3.18 3.83 -3.26
C ILE A 64 -4.14 2.64 -3.20
N PHE A 65 -5.25 2.78 -2.46
CA PHE A 65 -6.29 1.76 -2.41
C PHE A 65 -6.90 1.47 -3.79
N MET A 66 -7.24 2.50 -4.58
CA MET A 66 -7.75 2.32 -5.94
C MET A 66 -6.70 1.72 -6.88
N ALA A 67 -5.41 2.07 -6.71
CA ALA A 67 -4.33 1.41 -7.43
C ALA A 67 -4.27 -0.10 -7.11
N GLY A 68 -4.50 -0.49 -5.86
CA GLY A 68 -4.65 -1.90 -5.47
C GLY A 68 -5.82 -2.60 -6.18
N ILE A 69 -6.98 -1.94 -6.30
CA ILE A 69 -8.11 -2.50 -7.06
C ILE A 69 -7.78 -2.59 -8.57
N LEU A 70 -7.12 -1.58 -9.13
CA LEU A 70 -6.63 -1.63 -10.52
C LEU A 70 -5.70 -2.82 -10.73
N SER A 71 -4.79 -3.06 -9.78
CA SER A 71 -3.91 -4.23 -9.78
C SER A 71 -4.69 -5.54 -9.87
N PHE A 72 -5.80 -5.66 -9.15
CA PHE A 72 -6.66 -6.86 -9.22
C PHE A 72 -7.27 -7.05 -10.62
N TYR A 73 -7.77 -5.98 -11.24
CA TYR A 73 -8.30 -6.05 -12.61
C TYR A 73 -7.22 -6.39 -13.63
N PHE A 74 -6.03 -5.79 -13.51
CA PHE A 74 -4.89 -6.12 -14.35
C PHE A 74 -4.44 -7.57 -14.17
N PHE A 75 -4.39 -8.06 -12.93
CA PHE A 75 -4.10 -9.46 -12.64
C PHE A 75 -5.04 -10.41 -13.37
N ASN A 76 -6.36 -10.20 -13.25
CA ASN A 76 -7.35 -11.02 -13.94
C ASN A 76 -7.15 -10.98 -15.46
N PHE A 77 -6.94 -9.78 -16.01
CA PHE A 77 -6.70 -9.61 -17.45
C PHE A 77 -5.45 -10.37 -17.93
N PHE A 78 -4.31 -10.20 -17.26
CA PHE A 78 -3.05 -10.83 -17.66
C PHE A 78 -3.07 -12.35 -17.49
N CYS A 79 -3.60 -12.85 -16.37
CA CYS A 79 -3.65 -14.28 -16.13
C CYS A 79 -4.67 -14.97 -17.07
N SER A 80 -5.82 -14.36 -17.38
CA SER A 80 -6.73 -14.85 -18.41
C SER A 80 -6.09 -14.88 -19.80
N TYR A 81 -5.33 -13.84 -20.16
CA TYR A 81 -4.61 -13.77 -21.45
C TYR A 81 -3.54 -14.87 -21.58
N LYS A 82 -2.75 -15.09 -20.51
CA LYS A 82 -1.70 -16.11 -20.47
C LYS A 82 -2.26 -17.53 -20.62
N LEU A 83 -3.39 -17.82 -19.97
CA LEU A 83 -4.07 -19.12 -20.10
C LEU A 83 -4.50 -19.40 -21.54
N GLN A 84 -4.80 -18.37 -22.33
CA GLN A 84 -5.27 -18.52 -23.71
C GLN A 84 -4.15 -18.62 -24.76
N LYS A 85 -3.00 -17.93 -24.58
CA LYS A 85 -1.99 -17.77 -25.65
C LYS A 85 -0.62 -18.41 -25.40
N GLY A 86 -0.44 -19.16 -24.31
CA GLY A 86 0.83 -19.84 -24.02
C GLY A 86 1.98 -18.90 -23.64
N LYS A 87 3.21 -19.44 -23.52
CA LYS A 87 4.42 -18.71 -23.08
C LYS A 87 4.86 -17.65 -24.10
N SER A 88 4.27 -16.46 -24.05
CA SER A 88 4.72 -15.30 -24.84
C SER A 88 5.87 -14.55 -24.15
N ASN A 89 6.80 -14.00 -24.94
CA ASN A 89 7.84 -13.08 -24.45
C ASN A 89 7.28 -11.69 -24.10
N PHE A 90 6.01 -11.41 -24.45
CA PHE A 90 5.33 -10.13 -24.15
C PHE A 90 5.43 -9.75 -22.67
N ASP A 91 5.26 -10.72 -21.76
CA ASP A 91 5.34 -10.50 -20.31
C ASP A 91 6.73 -10.00 -19.87
N LYS A 92 7.82 -10.38 -20.57
CA LYS A 92 9.18 -9.89 -20.26
C LYS A 92 9.29 -8.41 -20.61
N TRP A 93 8.83 -8.03 -21.80
CA TRP A 93 8.86 -6.66 -22.27
C TRP A 93 7.95 -5.76 -21.45
N LEU A 94 6.80 -6.27 -21.02
CA LEU A 94 5.91 -5.54 -20.11
C LEU A 94 6.56 -5.30 -18.75
N LEU A 95 7.25 -6.30 -18.17
CA LEU A 95 8.01 -6.13 -16.93
C LEU A 95 9.08 -5.04 -17.08
N VAL A 96 9.86 -5.11 -18.17
CA VAL A 96 10.90 -4.12 -18.49
C VAL A 96 10.29 -2.73 -18.65
N LEU A 97 9.18 -2.61 -19.36
CA LEU A 97 8.47 -1.34 -19.52
C LEU A 97 7.98 -0.80 -18.17
N CYS A 98 7.42 -1.66 -17.32
CA CYS A 98 6.99 -1.27 -15.98
C CYS A 98 8.18 -0.75 -15.17
N LEU A 99 9.29 -1.48 -15.12
CA LEU A 99 10.52 -1.06 -14.44
C LEU A 99 11.07 0.25 -14.98
N LEU A 100 11.07 0.45 -16.31
CA LEU A 100 11.47 1.70 -16.93
C LEU A 100 10.54 2.85 -16.54
N MET A 101 9.22 2.61 -16.46
CA MET A 101 8.29 3.60 -15.94
C MET A 101 8.58 3.93 -14.47
N VAL A 102 8.87 2.93 -13.62
CA VAL A 102 9.27 3.18 -12.23
C VAL A 102 10.49 4.11 -12.16
N ILE A 103 11.53 3.78 -12.92
CA ILE A 103 12.78 4.54 -12.95
C ILE A 103 12.52 5.96 -13.47
N ALA A 104 11.75 6.10 -14.55
CA ALA A 104 11.37 7.39 -15.09
C ALA A 104 10.57 8.21 -14.08
N PHE A 105 9.63 7.60 -13.36
CA PHE A 105 8.80 8.29 -12.36
C PHE A 105 9.59 8.69 -11.11
N ILE A 106 10.49 7.85 -10.60
CA ILE A 106 11.36 8.19 -9.46
C ILE A 106 12.25 9.41 -9.80
N ASN A 107 12.74 9.46 -11.04
CA ASN A 107 13.63 10.52 -11.51
C ASN A 107 12.90 11.77 -12.02
N ALA A 108 11.60 11.69 -12.30
CA ALA A 108 10.82 12.83 -12.76
C ALA A 108 10.55 13.80 -11.59
N THR A 109 11.32 14.87 -11.52
CA THR A 109 11.12 15.97 -10.55
C THR A 109 9.82 16.73 -10.82
N THR A 110 9.35 16.75 -12.06
CA THR A 110 8.18 17.51 -12.51
C THR A 110 6.88 17.10 -11.81
N PHE A 111 6.73 15.82 -11.46
CA PHE A 111 5.50 15.29 -10.86
C PHE A 111 5.48 15.33 -9.33
N LYS A 112 6.64 15.56 -8.67
CA LYS A 112 6.76 15.51 -7.21
C LYS A 112 5.87 16.53 -6.49
N ASN A 113 5.51 17.62 -7.16
CA ASN A 113 4.65 18.66 -6.60
C ASN A 113 3.14 18.41 -6.82
N ILE A 114 2.77 17.46 -7.67
CA ILE A 114 1.38 17.20 -8.09
C ILE A 114 0.89 15.86 -7.55
N ILE A 115 1.74 14.85 -7.56
CA ILE A 115 1.40 13.49 -7.11
C ILE A 115 2.39 13.10 -6.03
N LYS A 116 1.88 12.67 -4.87
CA LYS A 116 2.71 12.12 -3.79
C LYS A 116 3.48 10.90 -4.28
N ASN A 117 4.74 10.78 -3.84
CA ASN A 117 5.59 9.63 -4.17
C ASN A 117 4.91 8.30 -3.83
N ASP A 118 4.17 8.23 -2.73
CA ASP A 118 3.47 7.02 -2.30
C ASP A 118 2.42 6.54 -3.31
N VAL A 119 1.74 7.47 -3.98
CA VAL A 119 0.78 7.15 -5.04
C VAL A 119 1.50 6.63 -6.28
N LEU A 120 2.65 7.22 -6.64
CA LEU A 120 3.47 6.74 -7.76
C LEU A 120 4.01 5.33 -7.50
N TYR A 121 4.46 5.06 -6.26
CA TYR A 121 4.82 3.72 -5.84
C TYR A 121 3.63 2.77 -5.89
N GLY A 122 2.46 3.19 -5.42
CA GLY A 122 1.22 2.41 -5.51
C GLY A 122 0.87 2.00 -6.96
N VAL A 123 0.93 2.94 -7.91
CA VAL A 123 0.69 2.66 -9.34
C VAL A 123 1.73 1.70 -9.89
N THR A 124 3.00 1.93 -9.57
CA THR A 124 4.10 1.04 -9.95
C THR A 124 3.83 -0.40 -9.48
N PHE A 125 3.50 -0.56 -8.21
CA PHE A 125 3.17 -1.87 -7.64
C PHE A 125 1.94 -2.49 -8.30
N ALA A 126 0.94 -1.69 -8.65
CA ALA A 126 -0.27 -2.18 -9.33
C ALA A 126 0.02 -2.81 -10.71
N PHE A 127 1.11 -2.42 -11.37
CA PHE A 127 1.56 -3.06 -12.61
C PHE A 127 2.52 -4.23 -12.38
N ILE A 128 3.44 -4.11 -11.42
CA ILE A 128 4.43 -5.14 -11.13
C ILE A 128 3.78 -6.40 -10.54
N VAL A 129 2.86 -6.23 -9.58
CA VAL A 129 2.25 -7.34 -8.85
C VAL A 129 1.59 -8.35 -9.80
N PRO A 130 0.71 -7.96 -10.74
CA PRO A 130 0.12 -8.88 -11.72
C PRO A 130 1.15 -9.69 -12.51
N ILE A 131 2.24 -9.04 -12.93
CA ILE A 131 3.29 -9.66 -13.75
C ILE A 131 4.04 -10.70 -12.92
N LEU A 132 4.37 -10.36 -11.67
CA LEU A 132 5.02 -11.27 -10.73
C LEU A 132 4.09 -12.41 -10.31
N THR A 133 2.79 -12.19 -10.14
CA THR A 133 1.87 -13.27 -9.74
C THR A 133 1.62 -14.24 -10.89
N CYS A 134 1.44 -13.74 -12.12
CA CYS A 134 1.24 -14.62 -13.27
C CYS A 134 2.54 -15.36 -13.65
N ARG A 135 3.72 -14.90 -13.20
CA ARG A 135 4.99 -15.64 -13.28
C ARG A 135 5.30 -16.25 -11.94
N GLN A 136 4.94 -17.52 -11.75
CA GLN A 136 5.46 -18.32 -10.64
C GLN A 136 6.99 -18.29 -10.67
N ILE A 137 7.59 -17.33 -9.97
CA ILE A 137 9.01 -17.33 -9.66
C ILE A 137 9.08 -18.18 -8.40
N ASP A 138 9.19 -19.49 -8.61
CA ASP A 138 9.11 -20.51 -7.56
C ASP A 138 10.11 -20.28 -6.43
N TRP A 139 11.16 -19.49 -6.67
CA TRP A 139 12.17 -19.12 -5.68
C TRP A 139 11.83 -17.92 -4.79
N ILE A 140 10.97 -17.00 -5.25
CA ILE A 140 10.60 -15.81 -4.47
C ILE A 140 9.35 -16.09 -3.62
N ILE A 141 8.44 -16.93 -4.13
CA ILE A 141 7.20 -17.28 -3.44
C ILE A 141 7.42 -18.58 -2.66
N SER A 142 8.32 -18.55 -1.67
CA SER A 142 8.47 -19.69 -0.78
C SER A 142 7.17 -19.89 0.05
N LYS A 143 6.93 -21.11 0.53
CA LYS A 143 5.76 -21.45 1.40
C LYS A 143 5.58 -20.49 2.58
N ILE A 144 6.65 -19.81 2.99
CA ILE A 144 6.68 -18.80 4.05
C ILE A 144 5.79 -17.60 3.70
N PHE A 145 5.84 -17.10 2.46
CA PHE A 145 5.03 -15.95 2.03
C PHE A 145 3.53 -16.28 1.94
N ILE A 146 3.19 -17.53 1.60
CA ILE A 146 1.80 -18.00 1.56
C ILE A 146 1.23 -18.10 3.00
N PHE A 147 2.05 -18.51 3.96
CA PHE A 147 1.62 -18.69 5.35
C PHE A 147 1.24 -17.38 6.04
N PHE A 148 1.91 -16.27 5.70
CA PHE A 148 1.75 -15.03 6.45
C PHE A 148 0.57 -14.14 6.05
N GLY A 149 -0.16 -14.46 4.97
CA GLY A 149 -1.21 -13.57 4.46
C GLY A 149 -0.62 -12.19 4.17
N THR A 150 0.09 -12.07 3.04
CA THR A 150 1.00 -10.96 2.70
C THR A 150 0.43 -9.54 2.88
N TYR A 151 -0.89 -9.38 2.86
CA TYR A 151 -1.55 -8.08 2.99
C TYR A 151 -1.46 -7.48 4.40
N SER A 152 -1.77 -8.27 5.44
CA SER A 152 -1.71 -7.78 6.84
C SER A 152 -0.29 -7.47 7.27
N LEU A 153 0.70 -8.22 6.79
CA LEU A 153 2.10 -8.01 7.16
C LEU A 153 2.63 -6.66 6.64
N TYR A 154 2.25 -6.29 5.41
CA TYR A 154 2.63 -5.01 4.83
C TYR A 154 2.02 -3.82 5.59
N LEU A 155 0.73 -3.87 5.92
CA LEU A 155 0.06 -2.79 6.66
C LEU A 155 0.61 -2.64 8.08
N MET A 156 0.90 -3.77 8.74
CA MET A 156 1.35 -3.76 10.14
C MET A 156 2.82 -3.40 10.31
N HIS A 157 3.62 -3.48 9.24
CA HIS A 157 5.04 -3.14 9.28
C HIS A 157 5.28 -1.69 9.69
N GLY A 158 4.50 -0.74 9.16
CA GLY A 158 4.63 0.68 9.54
C GLY A 158 4.32 0.91 11.02
N LEU A 159 3.30 0.24 11.53
CA LEU A 159 2.94 0.30 12.94
C LEU A 159 4.02 -0.35 13.82
N ALA A 160 4.60 -1.47 13.39
CA ALA A 160 5.72 -2.10 14.07
C ALA A 160 6.96 -1.20 14.12
N ILE A 161 7.29 -0.48 13.04
CA ILE A 161 8.36 0.54 13.05
C ILE A 161 8.08 1.62 14.09
N ILE A 162 6.86 2.16 14.13
CA ILE A 162 6.50 3.23 15.07
C ILE A 162 6.62 2.73 16.52
N ILE A 163 6.12 1.53 16.81
CA ILE A 163 6.24 0.90 18.13
C ILE A 163 7.72 0.77 18.50
N LEU A 164 8.55 0.19 17.62
CA LEU A 164 9.97 0.00 17.90
C LEU A 164 10.69 1.32 18.10
N LYS A 165 10.43 2.32 17.25
CA LYS A 165 11.01 3.66 17.37
C LYS A 165 10.68 4.28 18.74
N ASN A 166 9.44 4.16 19.19
CA ASN A 166 8.99 4.76 20.45
C ASN A 166 9.43 3.96 21.68
N SER A 167 9.47 2.62 21.60
CA SER A 167 9.80 1.75 22.73
C SER A 167 11.30 1.63 22.97
N ILE A 168 12.11 1.64 21.91
CA ILE A 168 13.57 1.49 22.01
C ILE A 168 14.22 2.85 22.24
N GLY A 169 13.66 3.92 21.66
CA GLY A 169 14.21 5.27 21.77
C GLY A 169 15.58 5.41 21.07
N GLN A 170 16.08 6.64 20.94
CA GLN A 170 17.39 6.89 20.32
C GLN A 170 18.58 6.48 21.20
N ASN A 171 18.35 6.27 22.51
CA ASN A 171 19.39 6.01 23.51
C ASN A 171 19.37 4.56 24.04
N SER A 172 18.90 3.61 23.24
CA SER A 172 18.84 2.22 23.67
C SER A 172 20.23 1.61 23.86
N ILE A 173 20.32 0.61 24.75
CA ILE A 173 21.51 -0.22 24.94
C ILE A 173 21.95 -0.87 23.61
N ILE A 174 20.99 -1.14 22.72
CA ILE A 174 21.24 -1.70 21.38
C ILE A 174 22.04 -0.72 20.52
N SER A 175 21.89 0.60 20.71
CA SER A 175 22.64 1.62 19.97
C SER A 175 23.94 2.05 20.65
N SER A 176 24.09 1.85 21.97
CA SER A 176 25.29 2.29 22.71
C SER A 176 26.38 1.22 22.80
N ASP A 177 26.01 -0.06 22.93
CA ASP A 177 26.97 -1.14 23.23
C ASP A 177 27.20 -2.09 22.05
N LEU A 178 26.26 -2.19 21.10
CA LEU A 178 26.44 -2.97 19.87
C LEU A 178 26.91 -2.05 18.73
N GLY A 179 27.93 -2.49 18.00
CA GLY A 179 28.35 -1.81 16.76
C GLY A 179 27.18 -1.64 15.78
N SER A 180 27.23 -0.59 14.96
CA SER A 180 26.11 -0.15 14.10
C SER A 180 25.47 -1.26 13.26
N ASP A 181 26.28 -2.17 12.75
CA ASP A 181 25.81 -3.25 11.86
C ASP A 181 25.06 -4.33 12.64
N LEU A 182 25.54 -4.69 13.84
CA LEU A 182 24.88 -5.65 14.72
C LEU A 182 23.58 -5.07 15.29
N ALA A 183 23.59 -3.79 15.65
CA ALA A 183 22.40 -3.07 16.09
C ALA A 183 21.33 -3.06 14.99
N PHE A 184 21.72 -2.79 13.74
CA PHE A 184 20.82 -2.84 12.59
C PHE A 184 20.23 -4.24 12.37
N ILE A 185 21.07 -5.28 12.38
CA ILE A 185 20.62 -6.67 12.20
C ILE A 185 19.64 -7.06 13.31
N ALA A 186 19.95 -6.74 14.57
CA ALA A 186 19.08 -7.02 15.71
C ALA A 186 17.72 -6.32 15.58
N LEU A 187 17.72 -5.02 15.24
CA LEU A 187 16.50 -4.25 15.02
C LEU A 187 15.69 -4.78 13.83
N PHE A 188 16.35 -5.20 12.76
CA PHE A 188 15.69 -5.81 11.60
C PHE A 188 14.96 -7.10 12.00
N PHE A 189 15.61 -8.01 12.71
CA PHE A 189 14.96 -9.25 13.18
C PHE A 189 13.80 -8.96 14.14
N LEU A 190 13.99 -8.02 15.06
CA LEU A 190 12.95 -7.60 15.99
C LEU A 190 11.74 -7.01 15.25
N LEU A 191 11.98 -6.20 14.22
CA LEU A 191 10.94 -5.65 13.35
C LEU A 191 10.19 -6.75 12.61
N VAL A 192 10.90 -7.73 12.02
CA VAL A 192 10.27 -8.87 11.34
C VAL A 192 9.38 -9.67 12.30
N ILE A 193 9.88 -9.99 13.50
CA ILE A 193 9.13 -10.73 14.52
C ILE A 193 7.89 -9.94 14.95
N LEU A 194 8.05 -8.66 15.30
CA LEU A 194 6.95 -7.83 15.77
C LEU A 194 5.89 -7.65 14.69
N THR A 195 6.31 -7.34 13.47
CA THR A 195 5.41 -7.20 12.31
C THR A 195 4.63 -8.49 12.07
N THR A 196 5.30 -9.64 12.17
CA THR A 196 4.68 -10.95 12.00
C THR A 196 3.62 -11.22 13.07
N LEU A 197 3.93 -10.96 14.34
CA LEU A 197 2.99 -11.17 15.45
C LEU A 197 1.75 -10.28 15.30
N ILE A 198 1.96 -8.98 15.04
CA ILE A 198 0.86 -8.03 14.86
C ILE A 198 0.01 -8.42 13.64
N SER A 199 0.64 -8.85 12.55
CA SER A 199 -0.06 -9.34 11.36
C SER A 199 -0.96 -10.54 11.68
N ILE A 200 -0.45 -11.54 12.40
CA ILE A 200 -1.22 -12.75 12.77
C ILE A 200 -2.44 -12.38 13.64
N ILE A 201 -2.23 -11.50 14.63
CA ILE A 201 -3.29 -11.04 15.54
C ILE A 201 -4.36 -10.29 14.73
N THR A 202 -3.94 -9.34 13.90
CA THR A 202 -4.86 -8.52 13.10
C THR A 202 -5.62 -9.34 12.07
N HIS A 203 -4.94 -10.29 11.42
CA HIS A 203 -5.56 -11.20 10.46
C HIS A 203 -6.68 -12.03 11.10
N LYS A 204 -6.45 -12.57 12.31
CA LYS A 204 -7.44 -13.39 13.01
C LYS A 204 -8.59 -12.58 13.61
N ILE A 205 -8.31 -11.41 14.19
CA ILE A 205 -9.29 -10.64 14.96
C ILE A 205 -10.07 -9.65 14.10
N VAL A 206 -9.45 -9.07 13.08
CA VAL A 206 -10.05 -7.99 12.28
C VAL A 206 -10.33 -8.45 10.85
N GLU A 207 -9.33 -8.99 10.16
CA GLU A 207 -9.44 -9.30 8.73
C GLU A 207 -10.44 -10.44 8.47
N THR A 208 -10.24 -11.60 9.09
CA THR A 208 -11.09 -12.77 8.88
C THR A 208 -12.56 -12.50 9.25
N PRO A 209 -12.86 -11.90 10.42
CA PRO A 209 -14.24 -11.57 10.79
C PRO A 209 -14.83 -10.48 9.88
N GLY A 210 -14.05 -9.46 9.53
CA GLY A 210 -14.46 -8.38 8.62
C GLY A 210 -14.83 -8.89 7.22
N MET A 211 -14.01 -9.80 6.66
CA MET A 211 -14.31 -10.45 5.39
C MET A 211 -15.59 -11.29 5.45
N ASN A 212 -15.80 -12.03 6.54
CA ASN A 212 -17.01 -12.84 6.74
C ASN A 212 -18.26 -11.97 6.87
N LEU A 213 -18.17 -10.84 7.58
CA LEU A 213 -19.24 -9.85 7.66
C LEU A 213 -19.54 -9.25 6.28
N GLY A 214 -18.52 -8.87 5.51
CA GLY A 214 -18.70 -8.37 4.14
C GLY A 214 -19.42 -9.37 3.23
N LYS A 215 -19.05 -10.65 3.29
CA LYS A 215 -19.74 -11.72 2.53
C LYS A 215 -21.21 -11.84 2.93
N LYS A 216 -21.53 -11.79 4.22
CA LYS A 216 -22.92 -11.82 4.73
C LYS A 216 -23.73 -10.63 4.20
N VAL A 217 -23.17 -9.42 4.24
CA VAL A 217 -23.85 -8.22 3.74
C VAL A 217 -24.15 -8.34 2.24
N ILE A 218 -23.18 -8.76 1.43
CA ILE A 218 -23.39 -8.94 -0.02
C ILE A 218 -24.50 -9.97 -0.30
N GLN A 219 -24.60 -11.04 0.51
CA GLN A 219 -25.65 -12.04 0.38
C GLN A 219 -27.06 -11.48 0.72
N MET A 220 -27.17 -10.45 1.54
CA MET A 220 -28.47 -9.83 1.87
C MET A 220 -29.03 -8.95 0.74
N PHE A 221 -28.17 -8.51 -0.19
CA PHE A 221 -28.55 -7.65 -1.32
C PHE A 221 -28.67 -8.41 -2.66
N LYS A 222 -28.53 -9.74 -2.64
CA LYS A 222 -28.80 -10.64 -3.76
C LYS A 222 -30.09 -11.40 -3.53
#